data_AF-A0A933C6W5-F1
#
_entry.id   AF-A0A933C6W5-F1
#
_cell.length_a   1.000
_cell.length_b   1.000
_cell.length_c   1.000
_cell.angle_alpha   90.00
_cell.angle_beta   90.00
_cell.angle_gamma   90.00
#
_symmetry.space_group_name_H-M   'P 1'
#
loop_
_entity.id
_entity.type
_entity.pdbx_description
1 polymer ?
#
loop_
_entity_poly.entity_id
_entity_poly.type
_entity_poly.pdbx_seq_one_letter_code
_entity_poly.pdbx_strand_id
1 'polypeptide(L)'
;MSVYQEAKGSPILKAVIVVLFGVLAYVLYEPYMIREQEETNKRESRARMINIRQAQLLHIGQFGRYNTSVDSLVSFVNTLPDSIRTMHFRPLALSSFVPESLLHTPKSWRPYFLQVVDTTAIKKYLVDDPDGYGSIGSLTDDSRVNKASWEE
;
A
#
# COMPACT_ATOMS: atom_id res chain seq x y z
N MET A 1 52.92 -26.27 -33.62
CA MET A 1 52.07 -25.14 -33.16
C MET A 1 50.72 -25.71 -32.76
N SER A 2 50.26 -25.38 -31.56
CA SER A 2 49.23 -26.07 -30.77
C SER A 2 47.91 -26.31 -31.50
N VAL A 3 47.50 -27.58 -31.60
CA VAL A 3 46.15 -27.99 -31.98
C VAL A 3 45.26 -27.75 -30.76
N TYR A 4 44.49 -26.67 -30.76
CA TYR A 4 43.42 -26.48 -29.78
C TYR A 4 42.38 -27.57 -30.02
N GLN A 5 42.47 -28.63 -29.22
CA GLN A 5 41.45 -29.67 -29.14
C GLN A 5 40.18 -29.02 -28.58
N GLU A 6 39.18 -28.84 -29.44
CA GLU A 6 37.83 -28.45 -29.03
C GLU A 6 37.32 -29.51 -28.03
N ALA A 7 37.21 -29.16 -26.76
CA ALA A 7 36.62 -30.05 -25.77
C ALA A 7 35.16 -30.28 -26.17
N LYS A 8 34.87 -31.41 -26.82
CA LYS A 8 33.50 -31.87 -27.08
C LYS A 8 32.85 -32.20 -25.74
N GLY A 9 32.33 -31.18 -25.05
CA GLY A 9 31.54 -31.35 -23.84
C GLY A 9 30.43 -32.36 -24.12
N SER A 10 30.28 -33.34 -23.22
CA SER A 10 29.32 -34.44 -23.38
C SER A 10 27.93 -33.89 -23.72
N PRO A 11 27.28 -34.37 -24.80
CA PRO A 11 25.95 -33.90 -25.18
C PRO A 11 24.93 -34.11 -24.06
N ILE A 12 25.14 -35.14 -23.22
CA ILE A 12 24.34 -35.42 -22.04
C ILE A 12 24.48 -34.29 -21.01
N LEU A 13 25.70 -33.82 -20.75
CA LEU A 13 25.94 -32.72 -19.82
C LEU A 13 25.27 -31.43 -20.30
N LYS A 14 25.33 -31.13 -21.60
CA LYS A 14 24.64 -29.95 -22.18
C LYS A 14 23.12 -30.05 -22.01
N ALA A 15 22.55 -31.22 -22.28
CA ALA A 15 21.11 -31.45 -22.08
C ALA A 15 20.71 -31.30 -20.61
N VAL A 16 21.49 -31.87 -19.68
CA VAL A 16 21.27 -31.74 -18.24
C VAL A 16 21.33 -30.27 -17.80
N ILE A 17 22.32 -29.50 -18.27
CA ILE A 17 22.44 -28.07 -17.96
C ILE A 17 21.20 -27.29 -18.45
N VAL A 18 20.72 -27.55 -19.66
CA VAL A 18 19.52 -26.89 -20.20
C VAL A 18 18.28 -27.22 -19.37
N VAL A 19 18.10 -28.48 -19.00
CA VAL A 19 16.98 -28.90 -18.14
C VAL A 19 17.07 -28.26 -16.76
N LEU A 20 18.24 -28.26 -16.13
CA LEU A 20 18.46 -27.63 -14.82
C LEU A 20 18.19 -26.12 -14.87
N PHE A 21 18.60 -25.44 -15.94
CA PHE A 21 18.32 -24.02 -16.12
C PHE A 21 16.82 -23.75 -16.26
N GLY A 22 16.10 -24.60 -17.01
CA GLY A 22 14.64 -24.52 -17.13
C GLY A 22 13.92 -24.71 -15.80
N VAL A 23 14.33 -25.69 -15.00
CA VAL A 23 13.78 -25.93 -13.65
C VAL A 23 14.05 -24.74 -12.73
N LEU A 24 15.28 -24.22 -12.74
CA LEU A 24 15.65 -23.06 -11.93
C LEU A 24 14.83 -21.82 -12.31
N ALA A 25 14.67 -21.55 -13.62
CA ALA A 25 13.87 -20.43 -14.10
C ALA A 25 12.41 -20.54 -13.65
N TYR A 26 11.80 -21.72 -13.73
CA TYR A 26 10.43 -21.96 -13.28
C TYR A 26 10.27 -21.72 -11.76
N VAL A 27 11.17 -22.29 -10.96
CA VAL A 27 11.15 -22.14 -9.49
C VAL A 27 11.34 -20.70 -9.04
N LEU A 28 12.08 -19.89 -9.80
CA LEU A 28 12.30 -18.48 -9.47
C LEU A 28 11.16 -17.55 -9.91
N TYR A 29 10.39 -17.93 -10.93
CA TYR A 29 9.36 -17.07 -11.50
C TYR A 29 8.18 -16.84 -10.54
N GLU A 30 7.60 -17.88 -9.96
CA GLU A 30 6.48 -17.78 -9.01
C GLU A 30 6.79 -16.90 -7.77
N PRO A 31 7.86 -17.13 -7.00
CA PRO A 31 8.16 -16.32 -5.82
C PRO A 31 8.52 -14.87 -6.17
N TYR A 32 9.03 -14.60 -7.39
CA TYR A 32 9.29 -13.23 -7.84
C TYR A 32 7.98 -12.45 -8.02
N MET A 33 7.01 -13.01 -8.76
CA MET A 33 5.74 -12.34 -9.03
C MET A 33 4.94 -12.09 -7.75
N ILE A 34 4.94 -13.04 -6.80
CA ILE A 34 4.25 -12.87 -5.52
C ILE A 34 4.83 -11.68 -4.74
N ARG A 35 6.16 -11.56 -4.67
CA ARG A 35 6.82 -10.44 -3.98
C ARG A 35 6.50 -9.10 -4.62
N GLU A 36 6.50 -9.04 -5.96
CA GLU A 36 6.18 -7.82 -6.68
C GLU A 36 4.73 -7.37 -6.44
N GLN A 37 3.79 -8.32 -6.46
CA GLN A 37 2.39 -8.04 -6.16
C GLN A 37 2.20 -7.56 -4.71
N GLU A 38 2.86 -8.19 -3.74
CA GLU A 38 2.81 -7.78 -2.34
C GLU A 38 3.38 -6.38 -2.13
N GLU A 39 4.52 -6.06 -2.75
CA GLU A 39 5.11 -4.72 -2.68
C GLU A 39 4.22 -3.66 -3.34
N THR A 40 3.57 -4.01 -4.46
CA THR A 40 2.61 -3.13 -5.14
C THR A 40 1.38 -2.87 -4.25
N ASN A 41 0.78 -3.92 -3.70
CA ASN A 41 -0.37 -3.83 -2.80
C ASN A 41 -0.04 -2.99 -1.55
N LYS A 42 1.15 -3.19 -0.98
CA LYS A 42 1.65 -2.43 0.17
C LYS A 42 1.81 -0.95 -0.16
N ARG A 43 2.41 -0.61 -1.31
CA ARG A 43 2.57 0.79 -1.75
C ARG A 43 1.22 1.46 -1.99
N GLU A 44 0.34 0.76 -2.71
CA GLU A 44 -1.02 1.21 -3.02
C GLU A 44 -1.82 1.45 -1.73
N SER A 45 -1.79 0.52 -0.78
CA SER A 45 -2.53 0.65 0.47
C SER A 45 -2.01 1.79 1.33
N ARG A 46 -0.68 1.94 1.44
CA ARG A 46 -0.08 3.07 2.17
C ARG A 46 -0.44 4.42 1.53
N ALA A 47 -0.51 4.50 0.21
CA ALA A 47 -0.96 5.71 -0.48
C ALA A 47 -2.43 6.02 -0.14
N ARG A 48 -3.32 5.02 -0.18
CA ARG A 48 -4.73 5.16 0.23
C ARG A 48 -4.84 5.61 1.69
N MET A 49 -4.11 5.00 2.60
CA MET A 49 -4.10 5.38 4.02
C MET A 49 -3.60 6.81 4.23
N ILE A 50 -2.55 7.25 3.53
CA ILE A 50 -2.08 8.65 3.58
C ILE A 50 -3.18 9.60 3.10
N ASN A 51 -3.94 9.21 2.08
CA ASN A 51 -5.08 9.98 1.61
C ASN A 51 -6.25 9.97 2.61
N ILE A 52 -6.50 8.88 3.33
CA ILE A 52 -7.45 8.84 4.46
C ILE A 52 -7.01 9.82 5.55
N ARG A 53 -5.72 9.80 5.93
CA ARG A 53 -5.14 10.79 6.87
C ARG A 53 -5.39 12.20 6.40
N GLN A 54 -5.11 12.49 5.13
CA GLN A 54 -5.31 13.83 4.59
C GLN A 54 -6.78 14.25 4.61
N ALA A 55 -7.70 13.35 4.25
CA ALA A 55 -9.13 13.61 4.34
C ALA A 55 -9.56 13.88 5.78
N GLN A 56 -9.06 13.12 6.76
CA GLN A 56 -9.32 13.35 8.19
C GLN A 56 -8.82 14.72 8.64
N LEU A 57 -7.62 15.13 8.22
CA LEU A 57 -7.04 16.45 8.52
C LEU A 57 -7.86 17.60 7.91
N LEU A 58 -8.36 17.44 6.69
CA LEU A 58 -9.25 18.43 6.08
C LEU A 58 -10.60 18.50 6.80
N HIS A 59 -11.17 17.35 7.16
CA HIS A 59 -12.45 17.27 7.84
C HIS A 59 -12.39 17.88 9.25
N ILE A 60 -11.34 17.59 10.03
CA ILE A 60 -11.16 18.23 11.34
C ILE A 60 -10.88 19.73 11.21
N GLY A 61 -10.17 20.16 10.17
CA GLY A 61 -9.96 21.58 9.87
C GLY A 61 -11.27 22.33 9.58
N GLN A 62 -12.23 21.68 8.92
CA GLN A 62 -13.51 22.29 8.54
C GLN A 62 -14.59 22.19 9.63
N PHE A 63 -14.70 21.04 10.30
CA PHE A 63 -15.79 20.75 11.23
C PHE A 63 -15.35 20.64 12.70
N GLY A 64 -14.05 20.74 12.98
CA GLY A 64 -13.51 20.60 14.34
C GLY A 64 -13.57 19.19 14.91
N ARG A 65 -13.88 18.15 14.12
CA ARG A 65 -13.94 16.75 14.56
C ARG A 65 -13.45 15.80 13.47
N TYR A 66 -12.91 14.65 13.85
CA TYR A 66 -12.62 13.57 12.91
C TYR A 66 -13.90 12.89 12.45
N ASN A 67 -13.85 12.32 11.26
CA ASN A 67 -14.94 11.52 10.73
C ASN A 67 -14.86 10.09 11.28
N THR A 68 -16.00 9.51 11.67
CA THR A 68 -16.10 8.17 12.28
C THR A 68 -16.24 7.03 11.28
N SER A 69 -16.50 7.31 10.00
CA SER A 69 -16.66 6.29 8.94
C SER A 69 -15.94 6.67 7.66
N VAL A 70 -15.36 5.68 7.00
CA VAL A 70 -14.65 5.90 5.73
C VAL A 70 -15.64 6.33 4.63
N ASP A 71 -16.85 5.78 4.59
CA ASP A 71 -17.87 6.13 3.59
C ASP A 71 -18.28 7.61 3.62
N SER A 72 -18.53 8.13 4.81
CA SER A 72 -18.89 9.55 4.94
C SER A 72 -17.68 10.47 4.74
N LEU A 73 -16.46 9.96 5.01
CA LEU A 73 -15.23 10.66 4.67
C LEU A 73 -15.04 10.76 3.15
N VAL A 74 -15.33 9.69 2.40
CA VAL A 74 -15.34 9.69 0.92
C VAL A 74 -16.40 10.65 0.40
N SER A 75 -17.59 10.62 0.98
CA SER A 75 -18.67 11.58 0.64
C SER A 75 -18.21 13.02 0.83
N PHE A 76 -17.53 13.32 1.94
CA PHE A 76 -16.91 14.63 2.17
C PHE A 76 -15.86 14.97 1.11
N VAL A 77 -14.93 14.07 0.79
CA VAL A 77 -13.91 14.30 -0.25
C VAL A 77 -14.55 14.57 -1.61
N ASN A 78 -15.68 13.92 -1.92
CA ASN A 78 -16.44 14.16 -3.15
C ASN A 78 -17.13 15.54 -3.19
N THR A 79 -17.33 16.21 -2.06
CA THR A 79 -17.81 17.61 -2.03
C THR A 79 -16.71 18.64 -2.23
N LEU A 80 -15.42 18.24 -2.18
CA LEU A 80 -14.30 19.17 -2.31
C LEU A 80 -14.10 19.59 -3.78
N PRO A 81 -13.68 20.84 -4.03
CA PRO A 81 -13.29 21.29 -5.36
C PRO A 81 -12.10 20.48 -5.92
N ASP A 82 -12.05 20.32 -7.25
CA ASP A 82 -10.98 19.59 -7.95
C ASP A 82 -9.58 20.13 -7.65
N SER A 83 -9.45 21.43 -7.46
CA SER A 83 -8.19 22.09 -7.08
C SER A 83 -7.67 21.59 -5.74
N ILE A 84 -8.55 21.47 -4.75
CA ILE A 84 -8.22 20.94 -3.42
C ILE A 84 -7.86 19.46 -3.52
N ARG A 85 -8.63 18.68 -4.30
CA ARG A 85 -8.35 17.26 -4.51
C ARG A 85 -6.97 17.03 -5.13
N THR A 86 -6.63 17.80 -6.14
CA THR A 86 -5.33 17.70 -6.85
C THR A 86 -4.16 18.18 -5.98
N MET A 87 -4.37 19.18 -5.13
CA MET A 87 -3.32 19.76 -4.29
C MET A 87 -2.99 18.92 -3.06
N HIS A 88 -3.99 18.33 -2.41
CA HIS A 88 -3.82 17.69 -1.11
C HIS A 88 -3.67 16.17 -1.18
N PHE A 89 -4.27 15.51 -2.18
CA PHE A 89 -4.28 14.06 -2.24
C PHE A 89 -3.14 13.54 -3.12
N ARG A 90 -2.48 12.49 -2.64
CA ARG A 90 -1.39 11.84 -3.36
C ARG A 90 -1.94 10.88 -4.42
N PRO A 91 -1.27 10.75 -5.58
CA PRO A 91 -1.60 9.70 -6.53
C PRO A 91 -1.44 8.32 -5.89
N LEU A 92 -2.17 7.36 -6.45
CA LEU A 92 -2.06 5.94 -6.08
C LEU A 92 -0.84 5.32 -6.79
N ALA A 93 -0.46 4.11 -6.41
CA ALA A 93 0.69 3.42 -7.03
C ALA A 93 0.40 3.06 -8.50
N LEU A 94 -0.85 2.79 -8.83
CA LEU A 94 -1.28 2.35 -10.17
C LEU A 94 -2.03 3.43 -10.98
N SER A 95 -2.55 4.48 -10.34
CA SER A 95 -3.41 5.46 -10.99
C SER A 95 -3.43 6.82 -10.30
N SER A 96 -4.14 7.79 -10.88
CA SER A 96 -4.50 9.01 -10.17
C SER A 96 -5.39 8.72 -8.97
N PHE A 97 -5.44 9.66 -8.02
CA PHE A 97 -6.33 9.56 -6.86
C PHE A 97 -7.81 9.59 -7.29
N VAL A 98 -8.57 8.65 -6.74
CA VAL A 98 -10.03 8.56 -6.88
C VAL A 98 -10.61 8.37 -5.47
N PRO A 99 -11.60 9.17 -5.02
CA PRO A 99 -12.10 9.10 -3.64
C PRO A 99 -12.61 7.71 -3.23
N GLU A 100 -13.21 6.97 -4.15
CA GLU A 100 -13.73 5.62 -3.93
C GLU A 100 -12.61 4.62 -3.60
N SER A 101 -11.36 4.89 -3.98
CA SER A 101 -10.21 4.05 -3.64
C SER A 101 -9.95 3.94 -2.13
N LEU A 102 -10.48 4.89 -1.35
CA LEU A 102 -10.33 4.91 0.11
C LEU A 102 -11.19 3.87 0.82
N LEU A 103 -12.20 3.31 0.15
CA LEU A 103 -13.17 2.41 0.79
C LEU A 103 -12.58 1.05 1.13
N HIS A 104 -11.67 0.54 0.30
CA HIS A 104 -11.22 -0.84 0.36
C HIS A 104 -9.70 -0.97 0.19
N THR A 105 -9.14 -2.02 0.78
CA THR A 105 -7.75 -2.40 0.57
C THR A 105 -7.53 -2.97 -0.84
N PRO A 106 -6.33 -2.78 -1.43
CA PRO A 106 -6.05 -3.28 -2.77
C PRO A 106 -5.89 -4.80 -2.84
N LYS A 107 -5.53 -5.47 -1.74
CA LYS A 107 -5.26 -6.92 -1.72
C LYS A 107 -6.50 -7.75 -1.44
N SER A 108 -7.18 -7.54 -0.31
CA SER A 108 -8.34 -8.34 0.07
C SER A 108 -9.70 -7.67 -0.19
N TRP A 109 -9.71 -6.42 -0.65
CA TRP A 109 -10.92 -5.62 -0.84
C TRP A 109 -11.73 -5.40 0.45
N ARG A 110 -11.08 -5.53 1.61
CA ARG A 110 -11.70 -5.30 2.91
C ARG A 110 -11.71 -3.81 3.24
N PRO A 111 -12.70 -3.32 3.98
CA PRO A 111 -12.72 -1.93 4.41
C PRO A 111 -11.60 -1.64 5.41
N TYR A 112 -11.05 -0.43 5.38
CA TYR A 112 -10.12 0.03 6.40
C TYR A 112 -10.81 0.15 7.75
N PHE A 113 -10.10 -0.20 8.82
CA PHE A 113 -10.65 -0.10 10.15
C PHE A 113 -10.38 1.29 10.72
N LEU A 114 -11.43 2.10 10.80
CA LEU A 114 -11.39 3.46 11.33
C LEU A 114 -12.05 3.51 12.71
N GLN A 115 -11.30 3.97 13.71
CA GLN A 115 -11.81 4.29 15.04
C GLN A 115 -11.50 5.74 15.40
N VAL A 116 -12.42 6.41 16.06
CA VAL A 116 -12.27 7.81 16.51
C VAL A 116 -12.62 7.91 17.99
N VAL A 117 -11.81 8.66 18.73
CA VAL A 117 -12.05 9.03 20.12
C VAL A 117 -12.06 10.56 20.21
N ASP A 118 -13.25 11.12 20.48
CA ASP A 118 -13.49 12.57 20.60
C ASP A 118 -13.87 12.99 22.04
N THR A 119 -13.74 12.08 23.01
CA THR A 119 -14.09 12.34 24.42
C THR A 119 -12.94 12.93 25.24
N THR A 120 -11.75 12.99 24.66
CA THR A 120 -10.51 13.45 25.30
C THR A 120 -10.17 14.88 24.88
N ALA A 121 -9.35 15.59 25.67
CA ALA A 121 -8.88 16.94 25.33
C ALA A 121 -8.14 16.98 23.97
N ILE A 122 -7.48 15.88 23.61
CA ILE A 122 -6.86 15.67 22.30
C ILE A 122 -7.74 14.70 21.53
N LYS A 123 -8.26 15.14 20.38
CA LYS A 123 -9.03 14.29 19.47
C LYS A 123 -8.10 13.29 18.81
N LYS A 124 -8.50 12.02 18.73
CA LYS A 124 -7.67 10.95 18.17
C LYS A 124 -8.45 10.10 17.19
N TYR A 125 -7.72 9.48 16.28
CA TYR A 125 -8.24 8.41 15.46
C TYR A 125 -7.14 7.37 15.18
N LEU A 126 -7.58 6.20 14.76
CA LEU A 126 -6.76 5.11 14.26
C LEU A 126 -7.37 4.64 12.94
N VAL A 127 -6.53 4.54 11.91
CA VAL A 127 -6.83 3.83 10.66
C VAL A 127 -5.90 2.64 10.58
N ASP A 128 -6.44 1.45 10.50
CA ASP A 128 -5.66 0.21 10.39
C ASP A 128 -5.99 -0.53 9.09
N ASP A 129 -4.94 -1.10 8.49
CA ASP A 129 -5.05 -1.90 7.28
C ASP A 129 -5.29 -3.38 7.64
N PRO A 130 -6.44 -3.97 7.28
CA PRO A 130 -6.74 -5.37 7.57
C PRO A 130 -5.82 -6.38 6.86
N ASP A 131 -5.06 -5.96 5.84
CA ASP A 131 -4.05 -6.77 5.15
C ASP A 131 -2.65 -6.68 5.80
N GLY A 132 -2.51 -5.86 6.86
CA GLY A 132 -1.29 -5.78 7.65
C GLY A 132 -0.19 -4.87 7.08
N TYR A 133 -0.53 -3.94 6.17
CA TYR A 133 0.45 -3.02 5.59
C TYR A 133 0.79 -1.80 6.46
N GLY A 134 0.10 -1.64 7.59
CA GLY A 134 0.40 -0.70 8.66
C GLY A 134 -0.84 0.01 9.21
N SER A 135 -0.59 1.01 10.05
CA SER A 135 -1.63 1.84 10.67
C SER A 135 -1.25 3.31 10.65
N ILE A 136 -2.25 4.20 10.75
CA ILE A 136 -2.06 5.64 10.97
C ILE A 136 -2.81 6.07 12.21
N GLY A 137 -2.13 6.83 13.06
CA GLY A 137 -2.71 7.32 14.31
C GLY A 137 -2.58 6.31 15.45
N SER A 138 -3.07 6.71 16.62
CA SER A 138 -3.16 5.86 17.79
C SER A 138 -4.27 6.37 18.70
N LEU A 139 -4.98 5.46 19.36
CA LEU A 139 -5.97 5.80 20.37
C LEU A 139 -5.34 5.96 21.76
N THR A 140 -4.21 5.32 21.99
CA THR A 140 -3.54 5.26 23.30
C THR A 140 -2.38 6.25 23.42
N ASP A 141 -1.70 6.56 22.32
CA ASP A 141 -0.48 7.38 22.31
C ASP A 141 -0.70 8.73 21.60
N ASP A 142 -0.62 9.81 22.38
CA ASP A 142 -0.80 11.20 21.92
C ASP A 142 0.30 11.63 20.93
N SER A 143 1.50 11.06 21.04
CA SER A 143 2.63 11.42 20.19
C SER A 143 2.52 10.83 18.77
N ARG A 144 1.64 9.84 18.59
CA ARG A 144 1.43 9.10 17.33
C ARG A 144 0.19 9.53 16.57
N VAL A 145 -0.51 10.56 17.03
CA VAL A 145 -1.64 11.14 16.29
C VAL A 145 -1.16 11.59 14.90
N ASN A 146 -1.89 11.20 13.85
CA ASN A 146 -1.56 11.47 12.44
C ASN A 146 -0.24 10.87 11.91
N LYS A 147 0.48 10.06 12.70
CA LYS A 147 1.73 9.41 12.24
C LYS A 147 1.43 8.06 11.62
N ALA A 148 2.08 7.75 10.51
CA ALA A 148 2.03 6.42 9.95
C ALA A 148 3.02 5.49 10.64
N SER A 149 2.66 4.22 10.84
CA SER A 149 3.49 3.23 11.51
C SER A 149 4.78 2.89 10.77
N TRP A 150 4.89 3.29 9.50
CA TRP A 150 6.04 3.05 8.63
C TRP A 150 6.88 4.30 8.35
N GLU A 151 6.58 5.43 8.99
CA GLU A 151 7.35 6.68 8.93
C GLU A 151 8.40 6.78 10.06
N GLU A 152 8.59 5.72 10.86
CA GLU A 152 9.55 5.60 11.98
C GLU A 152 10.88 4.96 11.58
#